data_AF-A0A7L0IZ21-F1
#
_entry.id   AF-A0A7L0IZ21-F1
#
_cell.length_a   1.000
_cell.length_b   1.000
_cell.length_c   1.000
_cell.angle_alpha   90.00
_cell.angle_beta   90.00
_cell.angle_gamma   90.00
#
_symmetry.space_group_name_H-M   'P 1'
#
loop_
_entity.id
_entity.type
_entity.pdbx_description
1 polymer ?
#
loop_
_entity_poly.entity_id
_entity_poly.type
_entity_poly.pdbx_seq_one_letter_code
_entity_poly.pdbx_strand_id
1 'polypeptide(L)'
;MDAALLAAAAALLAVLLFFATRLRGQARAADEEHQQNVAAAAAVARPRPQVEERGEGMPRRRRNMGNRLMAQRRAQQAEEWGEGVRQFTICHLCTVAEEEDAEEVPEFQVSGKIGAKKQRKLEEKQARKAQREAEEAEREERRRLESKREEERRKEEERIRLEEERQEEEKRKAKEEEEKREYEEYLKLKESFVVEEEGVEESMTEEQSRSFLLEFLEYVKKTKVIQLEDLASHLGLRTQDAINRIQDLLADGTLTGVIDDRGKFIYITPEEMAAVAQFIKQRGRVSIAELAQASNSLINLQPDSRAAAPTVA
;
A
#
# COMPACT_ATOMS: atom_id res chain seq x y z
N MET A 1 -3.57 -48.43 -8.26
CA MET A 1 -3.89 -46.99 -8.14
C MET A 1 -4.76 -46.65 -9.33
N ASP A 2 -5.99 -46.20 -9.09
CA ASP A 2 -6.96 -46.00 -10.16
C ASP A 2 -6.50 -44.91 -11.12
N ALA A 3 -6.58 -45.19 -12.43
CA ALA A 3 -6.19 -44.25 -13.47
C ALA A 3 -6.92 -42.89 -13.35
N ALA A 4 -8.14 -42.89 -12.79
CA ALA A 4 -8.90 -41.70 -12.47
C ALA A 4 -8.23 -40.82 -11.39
N LEU A 5 -7.58 -41.43 -10.40
CA LEU A 5 -6.92 -40.74 -9.29
C LEU A 5 -5.61 -40.10 -9.76
N LEU A 6 -4.88 -40.76 -10.66
CA LEU A 6 -3.70 -40.20 -11.33
C LEU A 6 -4.06 -39.05 -12.28
N ALA A 7 -5.17 -39.17 -13.02
CA ALA A 7 -5.65 -38.09 -13.89
C ALA A 7 -6.08 -36.84 -13.10
N ALA A 8 -6.77 -37.03 -11.97
CA ALA A 8 -7.14 -35.93 -11.08
C ALA A 8 -5.90 -35.23 -10.47
N ALA A 9 -4.91 -36.00 -10.03
CA ALA A 9 -3.65 -35.45 -9.51
C ALA A 9 -2.86 -34.66 -10.57
N ALA A 10 -2.81 -35.17 -11.82
CA ALA A 10 -2.15 -34.47 -12.93
C ALA A 10 -2.86 -33.14 -13.29
N ALA A 11 -4.19 -33.12 -13.25
CA ALA A 11 -4.96 -31.89 -13.48
C ALA A 11 -4.72 -30.85 -12.37
N LEU A 12 -4.69 -31.26 -11.10
CA LEU A 12 -4.37 -30.38 -9.98
C LEU A 12 -2.95 -29.81 -10.08
N LEU A 13 -1.96 -30.63 -10.43
CA LEU A 13 -0.59 -30.17 -10.65
C LEU A 13 -0.49 -29.17 -11.81
N ALA A 14 -1.21 -29.38 -12.91
CA ALA A 14 -1.23 -28.45 -14.03
C ALA A 14 -1.84 -27.08 -13.63
N VAL A 15 -2.91 -27.08 -12.83
CA VAL A 15 -3.52 -25.85 -12.31
C VAL A 15 -2.58 -25.13 -11.35
N LEU A 16 -1.90 -25.85 -10.46
CA LEU A 16 -0.93 -25.28 -9.53
C LEU A 16 0.29 -24.68 -10.26
N LEU A 17 0.80 -25.36 -11.29
CA LEU A 17 1.88 -24.83 -12.11
C LEU A 17 1.45 -23.60 -12.91
N PHE A 18 0.22 -23.60 -13.46
CA PHE A 18 -0.34 -22.42 -14.12
C PHE A 18 -0.43 -21.25 -13.14
N PHE A 19 -0.95 -21.47 -11.93
CA PHE A 19 -1.05 -20.42 -10.92
C PHE A 19 0.32 -19.91 -10.46
N ALA A 20 1.29 -20.80 -10.25
CA ALA A 20 2.67 -20.43 -9.90
C ALA A 20 3.37 -19.62 -11.00
N THR A 21 3.14 -19.95 -12.28
CA THR A 21 3.68 -19.16 -13.39
C THR A 21 3.00 -17.79 -13.52
N ARG A 22 1.69 -17.70 -13.22
CA ARG A 22 0.93 -16.44 -13.22
C ARG A 22 1.38 -15.50 -12.10
N LEU A 23 1.59 -16.03 -10.90
CA LEU A 23 2.09 -15.29 -9.74
C LEU A 23 3.54 -14.81 -9.95
N ARG A 24 4.41 -15.66 -10.52
CA ARG A 24 5.78 -15.25 -10.88
C ARG A 24 5.80 -14.18 -11.98
N GLY A 25 4.86 -14.24 -12.93
CA GLY A 25 4.69 -13.21 -13.96
C GLY A 25 4.27 -11.86 -13.35
N GLN A 26 3.37 -11.87 -12.38
CA GLN A 26 2.93 -10.66 -11.68
C GLN A 26 4.03 -10.05 -10.79
N ALA A 27 4.82 -10.89 -10.10
CA ALA A 27 5.95 -10.42 -9.30
C ALA A 27 7.04 -9.75 -10.17
N ARG A 28 7.35 -10.34 -11.35
CA ARG A 28 8.30 -9.74 -12.30
C ARG A 28 7.79 -8.43 -12.89
N ALA A 29 6.50 -8.33 -13.19
CA ALA A 29 5.89 -7.10 -13.68
C ALA A 29 5.96 -5.97 -12.64
N ALA A 30 5.75 -6.29 -11.35
CA ALA A 30 5.87 -5.33 -10.26
C ALA A 30 7.31 -4.84 -10.03
N ASP A 31 8.30 -5.74 -10.16
CA ASP A 31 9.72 -5.38 -10.06
C ASP A 31 10.18 -4.48 -11.23
N GLU A 32 9.70 -4.75 -12.45
CA GLU A 32 9.97 -3.92 -13.64
C GLU A 32 9.34 -2.53 -13.50
N GLU A 33 8.11 -2.43 -12.98
CA GLU A 33 7.43 -1.15 -12.74
C GLU A 33 8.15 -0.34 -11.63
N HIS A 34 8.62 -1.00 -10.57
CA HIS A 34 9.39 -0.35 -9.53
C HIS A 34 10.74 0.18 -10.05
N GLN A 35 11.44 -0.60 -10.89
CA GLN A 35 12.68 -0.15 -11.52
C GLN A 35 12.46 1.03 -12.47
N GLN A 36 11.38 1.03 -13.26
CA GLN A 36 11.03 2.15 -14.14
C GLN A 36 10.69 3.41 -13.35
N ASN A 37 9.96 3.29 -12.24
CA ASN A 37 9.63 4.41 -11.36
C ASN A 37 10.86 4.98 -10.64
N VAL A 38 11.80 4.13 -10.21
CA VAL A 38 13.08 4.56 -9.62
C VAL A 38 13.99 5.21 -10.66
N ALA A 39 14.05 4.68 -11.89
CA ALA A 39 14.80 5.29 -12.99
C ALA A 39 14.21 6.64 -13.43
N ALA A 40 12.88 6.78 -13.45
CA ALA A 40 12.21 8.04 -13.71
C ALA A 40 12.45 9.06 -12.59
N ALA A 41 12.43 8.63 -11.31
CA ALA A 41 12.77 9.49 -10.18
C ALA A 41 14.25 9.94 -10.20
N ALA A 42 15.17 9.06 -10.61
CA ALA A 42 16.57 9.39 -10.80
C ALA A 42 16.82 10.33 -12.00
N ALA A 43 16.02 10.23 -13.07
CA ALA A 43 16.07 11.14 -14.21
C ALA A 43 15.49 12.54 -13.93
N VAL A 44 14.55 12.64 -12.98
CA VAL A 44 13.95 13.92 -12.52
C VAL A 44 14.78 14.60 -11.43
N ALA A 45 15.77 13.91 -10.85
CA ALA A 45 16.75 14.51 -9.94
C ALA A 45 17.66 15.49 -10.68
N ARG A 46 17.27 16.78 -10.69
CA ARG A 46 18.09 17.89 -11.18
C ARG A 46 19.49 17.85 -10.53
N PRO A 47 20.58 18.07 -11.28
CA PRO A 47 21.90 18.19 -10.67
C PRO A 47 21.88 19.40 -9.74
N ARG A 48 22.27 19.18 -8.47
CA ARG A 48 22.52 20.27 -7.52
C ARG A 48 23.59 21.19 -8.12
N PRO A 49 23.40 22.52 -8.16
CA PRO A 49 24.43 23.41 -8.65
C PRO A 49 25.60 23.38 -7.67
N GLN A 50 26.75 22.90 -8.13
CA GLN A 50 28.02 23.12 -7.46
C GLN A 50 28.27 24.63 -7.42
N VAL A 51 28.59 25.15 -6.23
CA VAL A 51 28.95 26.54 -6.03
C VAL A 51 30.37 26.72 -6.57
N GLU A 52 30.49 27.21 -7.80
CA GLU A 52 31.74 27.77 -8.32
C GLU A 52 31.92 29.20 -7.81
N GLU A 53 33.08 29.45 -7.23
CA GLU A 53 33.59 30.75 -6.79
C GLU A 53 33.74 31.67 -8.02
N ARG A 54 32.89 32.70 -8.13
CA ARG A 54 32.83 33.59 -9.29
C ARG A 54 33.63 34.86 -9.05
N GLY A 55 34.74 35.01 -9.80
CA GLY A 55 35.59 36.20 -9.79
C GLY A 55 34.86 37.50 -10.14
N GLU A 56 35.26 38.58 -9.47
CA GLU A 56 34.79 39.94 -9.65
C GLU A 56 35.10 40.47 -11.07
N GLY A 57 34.13 41.12 -11.72
CA GLY A 57 34.43 42.02 -12.85
C GLY A 57 33.85 41.70 -14.24
N MET A 58 32.69 41.05 -14.38
CA MET A 58 32.01 40.95 -15.70
C MET A 58 30.59 41.56 -15.74
N PRO A 59 30.23 42.32 -16.80
CA PRO A 59 28.98 43.08 -16.84
C PRO A 59 27.76 42.17 -17.02
N ARG A 60 26.70 42.48 -16.26
CA ARG A 60 25.42 41.75 -16.27
C ARG A 60 24.82 41.70 -17.68
N ARG A 61 24.63 40.49 -18.22
CA ARG A 61 23.87 40.22 -19.45
C ARG A 61 22.45 40.77 -19.29
N ARG A 62 22.13 41.80 -20.08
CA ARG A 62 20.90 42.59 -20.09
C ARG A 62 19.67 41.71 -20.40
N ARG A 63 19.09 41.06 -19.39
CA ARG A 63 17.73 40.49 -19.46
C ARG A 63 16.72 41.61 -19.24
N ASN A 64 15.63 41.59 -20.00
CA ASN A 64 14.42 42.40 -19.87
C ASN A 64 14.30 43.68 -20.73
N MET A 65 14.63 43.62 -22.03
CA MET A 65 14.04 44.59 -22.98
C MET A 65 12.53 44.36 -23.19
N GLY A 66 12.06 43.11 -23.21
CA GLY A 66 10.64 42.78 -23.42
C GLY A 66 9.71 43.26 -22.29
N ASN A 67 10.10 43.04 -21.03
CA ASN A 67 9.29 43.50 -19.89
C ASN A 67 9.30 45.03 -19.76
N ARG A 68 10.38 45.70 -20.18
CA ARG A 68 10.47 47.17 -20.16
C ARG A 68 9.57 47.80 -21.24
N LEU A 69 9.52 47.22 -22.45
CA LEU A 69 8.59 47.61 -23.51
C LEU A 69 7.12 47.40 -23.11
N MET A 70 6.80 46.28 -22.47
CA MET A 70 5.43 46.00 -21.99
C MET A 70 5.02 46.93 -20.83
N ALA A 71 5.95 47.26 -19.92
CA ALA A 71 5.70 48.24 -18.86
C ALA A 71 5.52 49.66 -19.43
N GLN A 72 6.31 50.03 -20.43
CA GLN A 72 6.19 51.33 -21.10
C GLN A 72 4.89 51.44 -21.91
N ARG A 73 4.44 50.35 -22.54
CA ARG A 73 3.15 50.29 -23.26
C ARG A 73 1.94 50.34 -22.30
N ARG A 74 2.04 49.73 -21.12
CA ARG A 74 1.03 49.85 -20.04
C ARG A 74 0.99 51.25 -19.44
N ALA A 75 2.14 51.90 -19.27
CA ALA A 75 2.22 53.29 -18.81
C ALA A 75 1.62 54.26 -19.85
N GLN A 76 1.89 54.07 -21.14
CA GLN A 76 1.25 54.84 -22.22
C GLN A 76 -0.26 54.63 -22.27
N GLN A 77 -0.77 53.40 -22.10
CA GLN A 77 -2.21 53.16 -21.98
C GLN A 77 -2.82 53.81 -20.73
N ALA A 78 -2.11 53.83 -19.61
CA ALA A 78 -2.61 54.47 -18.39
C ALA A 78 -2.68 56.00 -18.52
N GLU A 79 -1.73 56.62 -19.25
CA GLU A 79 -1.79 58.06 -19.55
C GLU A 79 -2.85 58.40 -20.61
N GLU A 80 -3.06 57.55 -21.62
CA GLU A 80 -4.13 57.69 -22.62
C GLU A 80 -5.54 57.59 -22.00
N TRP A 81 -5.72 56.69 -21.02
CA TRP A 81 -6.93 56.63 -20.19
C TRP A 81 -7.07 57.81 -19.21
N GLY A 82 -5.97 58.41 -18.76
CA GLY A 82 -5.96 59.57 -17.88
C GLY A 82 -6.26 60.90 -18.59
N GLU A 83 -5.82 61.06 -19.84
CA GLU A 83 -6.12 62.23 -20.69
C GLU A 83 -7.53 62.17 -21.30
N GLY A 84 -8.03 60.97 -21.65
CA GLY A 84 -9.39 60.79 -22.17
C GLY A 84 -10.49 61.16 -21.15
N VAL A 85 -10.27 60.88 -19.86
CA VAL A 85 -11.22 61.25 -18.80
C VAL A 85 -11.17 62.76 -18.50
N ARG A 86 -10.02 63.43 -18.64
CA ARG A 86 -9.94 64.90 -18.48
C ARG A 86 -10.53 65.67 -19.66
N GLN A 87 -10.40 65.16 -20.89
CA GLN A 87 -11.06 65.72 -22.08
C GLN A 87 -12.60 65.55 -22.00
N PHE A 88 -13.07 64.40 -21.50
CA PHE A 88 -14.51 64.11 -21.33
C PHE A 88 -15.15 64.96 -20.21
N THR A 89 -14.42 65.20 -19.12
CA THR A 89 -14.94 65.99 -17.97
C THR A 89 -14.94 67.49 -18.25
N ILE A 90 -14.03 68.01 -19.09
CA ILE A 90 -14.05 69.42 -19.53
C ILE A 90 -15.12 69.67 -20.62
N CYS A 91 -15.42 68.66 -21.46
CA CYS A 91 -16.48 68.76 -22.46
C CYS A 91 -17.91 68.67 -21.85
N HIS A 92 -18.08 67.99 -20.72
CA HIS A 92 -19.40 67.79 -20.11
C HIS A 92 -19.86 68.95 -19.20
N LEU A 93 -18.97 69.89 -18.85
CA LEU A 93 -19.26 71.01 -17.94
C LEU A 93 -19.51 72.36 -18.65
N CYS A 94 -19.47 72.40 -19.99
CA CYS A 94 -19.83 73.58 -20.79
C CYS A 94 -21.19 73.47 -21.52
N THR A 95 -21.99 72.42 -21.27
CA THR A 95 -23.30 72.23 -21.93
C THR A 95 -24.47 72.14 -20.97
N VAL A 96 -24.34 72.69 -19.75
CA VAL A 96 -25.40 72.71 -18.74
C VAL A 96 -25.54 74.12 -18.16
N ALA A 97 -25.79 75.10 -19.03
CA ALA A 97 -26.36 76.40 -18.67
C ALA A 97 -26.72 77.14 -19.96
N GLU A 98 -28.00 77.52 -20.08
CA GLU A 98 -28.57 78.44 -21.09
C GLU A 98 -28.71 77.85 -22.51
N GLU A 99 -29.88 77.27 -22.81
CA GLU A 99 -31.02 77.91 -23.49
C GLU A 99 -32.24 76.99 -23.19
N GLU A 100 -33.11 77.36 -22.24
CA GLU A 100 -34.38 78.07 -22.47
C GLU A 100 -35.22 77.53 -23.63
N ASP A 101 -36.48 77.24 -23.26
CA ASP A 101 -37.68 77.28 -24.08
C ASP A 101 -37.46 77.62 -25.57
N ALA A 102 -37.57 76.58 -26.39
CA ALA A 102 -37.93 76.69 -27.79
C ALA A 102 -39.03 75.65 -28.05
N GLU A 103 -40.21 75.96 -27.51
CA GLU A 103 -41.37 76.30 -28.33
C GLU A 103 -41.63 75.33 -29.52
N GLU A 104 -42.84 74.80 -29.58
CA GLU A 104 -43.41 74.35 -30.86
C GLU A 104 -43.28 75.50 -31.88
N VAL A 105 -42.24 75.47 -32.71
CA VAL A 105 -42.07 76.42 -33.83
C VAL A 105 -41.67 75.62 -35.06
N PRO A 106 -42.18 76.02 -36.23
CA PRO A 106 -43.44 75.58 -36.77
C PRO A 106 -43.13 74.60 -37.92
N GLU A 107 -44.16 74.04 -38.55
CA GLU A 107 -44.03 73.64 -39.94
C GLU A 107 -43.48 74.84 -40.74
N PHE A 108 -42.16 74.86 -41.00
CA PHE A 108 -41.55 75.83 -41.88
C PHE A 108 -41.99 75.47 -43.31
N GLN A 109 -43.20 75.89 -43.65
CA GLN A 109 -43.71 75.93 -45.01
C GLN A 109 -42.88 76.95 -45.80
N VAL A 110 -41.67 76.56 -46.22
CA VAL A 110 -41.09 77.12 -47.44
C VAL A 110 -41.81 76.46 -48.60
N SER A 111 -42.97 77.02 -48.92
CA SER A 111 -43.63 76.93 -50.22
C SER A 111 -42.83 77.70 -51.28
N GLY A 112 -41.51 77.46 -51.33
CA GLY A 112 -40.68 77.75 -52.48
C GLY A 112 -40.40 76.42 -53.15
N LYS A 113 -40.81 76.25 -54.41
CA LYS A 113 -40.57 75.06 -55.25
C LYS A 113 -39.26 74.37 -54.88
N ILE A 114 -39.36 73.33 -54.05
CA ILE A 114 -38.20 72.61 -53.56
C ILE A 114 -37.63 71.91 -54.79
N GLY A 115 -36.51 72.41 -55.30
CA GLY A 115 -35.88 71.82 -56.48
C GLY A 115 -35.68 70.33 -56.28
N ALA A 116 -35.91 69.52 -57.32
CA ALA A 116 -35.94 68.05 -57.29
C ALA A 116 -34.79 67.38 -56.49
N LYS A 117 -33.64 68.07 -56.34
CA LYS A 117 -32.50 67.62 -55.53
C LYS A 117 -32.75 67.61 -54.01
N LYS A 118 -33.56 68.53 -53.47
CA LYS A 118 -33.85 68.62 -52.03
C LYS A 118 -34.95 67.63 -51.58
N GLN A 119 -35.92 67.33 -52.44
CA GLN A 119 -36.94 66.30 -52.18
C GLN A 119 -36.32 64.89 -52.12
N ARG A 120 -35.48 64.54 -53.11
CA ARG A 120 -34.72 63.28 -53.08
C ARG A 120 -33.84 63.13 -51.84
N LYS A 121 -33.27 64.22 -51.32
CA LYS A 121 -32.45 64.19 -50.09
C LYS A 121 -33.29 63.98 -48.82
N LEU A 122 -34.54 64.46 -48.79
CA LEU A 122 -35.46 64.21 -47.68
C LEU A 122 -35.96 62.77 -47.71
N GLU A 123 -36.33 62.27 -48.88
CA GLU A 123 -36.70 60.86 -49.10
C GLU A 123 -35.55 59.92 -48.74
N GLU A 124 -34.31 60.22 -49.17
CA GLU A 124 -33.11 59.45 -48.80
C GLU A 124 -32.85 59.49 -47.28
N LYS A 125 -33.08 60.63 -46.61
CA LYS A 125 -32.94 60.74 -45.14
C LYS A 125 -34.03 59.96 -44.41
N GLN A 126 -35.25 59.93 -44.93
CA GLN A 126 -36.36 59.14 -44.38
C GLN A 126 -36.12 57.63 -44.60
N ALA A 127 -35.69 57.22 -45.80
CA ALA A 127 -35.31 55.84 -46.08
C ALA A 127 -34.13 55.38 -45.19
N ARG A 128 -33.13 56.24 -44.98
CA ARG A 128 -32.02 55.96 -44.07
C ARG A 128 -32.44 55.89 -42.59
N LYS A 129 -33.47 56.65 -42.18
CA LYS A 129 -34.04 56.57 -40.83
C LYS A 129 -34.83 55.27 -40.66
N ALA A 130 -35.67 54.91 -41.63
CA ALA A 130 -36.42 53.66 -41.64
C ALA A 130 -35.51 52.42 -41.64
N GLN A 131 -34.38 52.45 -42.38
CA GLN A 131 -33.39 51.37 -42.33
C GLN A 131 -32.76 51.20 -40.95
N ARG A 132 -32.44 52.31 -40.25
CA ARG A 132 -31.89 52.25 -38.90
C ARG A 132 -32.89 51.73 -37.88
N GLU A 133 -34.15 52.16 -37.98
CA GLU A 133 -35.23 51.71 -37.09
C GLU A 133 -35.54 50.22 -37.29
N ALA A 134 -35.54 49.74 -38.54
CA ALA A 134 -35.69 48.31 -38.83
C ALA A 134 -34.50 47.49 -38.30
N GLU A 135 -33.26 47.97 -38.44
CA GLU A 135 -32.06 47.30 -37.91
C GLU A 135 -32.05 47.29 -36.36
N GLU A 136 -32.49 48.37 -35.71
CA GLU A 136 -32.59 48.44 -34.25
C GLU A 136 -33.70 47.51 -33.72
N ALA A 137 -34.85 47.45 -34.39
CA ALA A 137 -35.93 46.52 -34.06
C ALA A 137 -35.50 45.05 -34.22
N GLU A 138 -34.77 44.71 -35.31
CA GLU A 138 -34.22 43.36 -35.51
C GLU A 138 -33.19 43.02 -34.42
N ARG A 139 -32.34 43.99 -34.03
CA ARG A 139 -31.36 43.81 -32.94
C ARG A 139 -32.04 43.60 -31.60
N GLU A 140 -33.13 44.31 -31.32
CA GLU A 140 -33.93 44.12 -30.10
C GLU A 140 -34.67 42.77 -30.08
N GLU A 141 -35.29 42.37 -31.20
CA GLU A 141 -35.96 41.08 -31.32
C GLU A 141 -34.96 39.94 -31.10
N ARG A 142 -33.78 40.02 -31.74
CA ARG A 142 -32.71 39.05 -31.57
C ARG A 142 -32.25 38.97 -30.12
N ARG A 143 -32.05 40.11 -29.44
CA ARG A 143 -31.70 40.15 -28.00
C ARG A 143 -32.78 39.52 -27.13
N ARG A 144 -34.06 39.78 -27.41
CA ARG A 144 -35.19 39.19 -26.67
C ARG A 144 -35.27 37.67 -26.87
N LEU A 145 -35.04 37.18 -28.08
CA LEU A 145 -35.03 35.75 -28.37
C LEU A 145 -33.84 35.05 -27.72
N GLU A 146 -32.64 35.65 -27.76
CA GLU A 146 -31.45 35.13 -27.09
C GLU A 146 -31.64 35.08 -25.56
N SER A 147 -32.21 36.13 -24.95
CA SER A 147 -32.52 36.14 -23.51
C SER A 147 -33.51 35.05 -23.11
N LYS A 148 -34.54 34.77 -23.91
CA LYS A 148 -35.50 33.70 -23.63
C LYS A 148 -34.85 32.32 -23.72
N ARG A 149 -34.02 32.09 -24.76
CA ARG A 149 -33.26 30.84 -24.91
C ARG A 149 -32.26 30.63 -23.78
N GLU A 150 -31.62 31.70 -23.30
CA GLU A 150 -30.71 31.63 -22.17
C GLU A 150 -31.44 31.33 -20.86
N GLU A 151 -32.63 31.90 -20.64
CA GLU A 151 -33.45 31.58 -19.47
C GLU A 151 -33.93 30.12 -19.48
N GLU A 152 -34.35 29.60 -20.64
CA GLU A 152 -34.71 28.19 -20.81
C GLU A 152 -33.52 27.27 -20.52
N ARG A 153 -32.34 27.57 -21.07
CA ARG A 153 -31.12 26.83 -20.78
C ARG A 153 -30.75 26.84 -19.30
N ARG A 154 -30.86 27.99 -18.62
CA ARG A 154 -30.56 28.10 -17.19
C ARG A 154 -31.52 27.24 -16.36
N LYS A 155 -32.82 27.22 -16.68
CA LYS A 155 -33.80 26.36 -16.01
C LYS A 155 -33.55 24.88 -16.25
N GLU A 156 -33.12 24.50 -17.44
CA GLU A 156 -32.76 23.12 -17.76
C GLU A 156 -31.48 22.68 -17.02
N GLU A 157 -30.44 23.53 -17.01
CA GLU A 157 -29.20 23.29 -16.26
C GLU A 157 -29.45 23.16 -14.75
N GLU A 158 -30.33 23.98 -14.17
CA GLU A 158 -30.71 23.87 -12.74
C GLU A 158 -31.46 22.57 -12.44
N ARG A 159 -32.35 22.12 -13.33
CA ARG A 159 -33.04 20.83 -13.20
C ARG A 159 -32.08 19.65 -13.29
N ILE A 160 -31.14 19.68 -14.24
CA ILE A 160 -30.12 18.65 -14.41
C ILE A 160 -29.23 18.58 -13.16
N ARG A 161 -28.77 19.72 -12.64
CA ARG A 161 -27.96 19.76 -11.40
C ARG A 161 -28.69 19.14 -10.21
N LEU A 162 -29.97 19.46 -10.02
CA LEU A 162 -30.75 18.89 -8.93
C LEU A 162 -30.96 17.38 -9.09
N GLU A 163 -31.11 16.90 -10.33
CA GLU A 163 -31.22 15.47 -10.63
C GLU A 163 -29.90 14.73 -10.43
N GLU A 164 -28.78 15.33 -10.84
CA GLU A 164 -27.42 14.82 -10.61
C GLU A 164 -27.11 14.72 -9.11
N GLU A 165 -27.40 15.76 -8.33
CA GLU A 165 -27.21 15.73 -6.86
C GLU A 165 -28.03 14.62 -6.20
N ARG A 166 -29.29 14.42 -6.61
CA ARG A 166 -30.12 13.31 -6.10
C ARG A 166 -29.55 11.94 -6.46
N GLN A 167 -29.09 11.77 -7.70
CA GLN A 167 -28.46 10.51 -8.13
C GLN A 167 -27.13 10.25 -7.40
N GLU A 168 -26.35 11.30 -7.12
CA GLU A 168 -25.11 11.17 -6.34
C GLU A 168 -25.40 10.78 -4.89
N GLU A 169 -26.40 11.37 -4.25
CA GLU A 169 -26.82 10.98 -2.90
C GLU A 169 -27.34 9.53 -2.84
N GLU A 170 -28.13 9.09 -3.81
CA GLU A 170 -28.61 7.71 -3.90
C GLU A 170 -27.46 6.73 -4.11
N LYS A 171 -26.51 7.04 -5.01
CA LYS A 171 -25.31 6.22 -5.23
C LYS A 171 -24.43 6.14 -3.99
N ARG A 172 -24.31 7.24 -3.24
CA ARG A 172 -23.56 7.26 -1.96
C ARG A 172 -24.22 6.38 -0.92
N LYS A 173 -25.55 6.48 -0.75
CA LYS A 173 -26.30 5.63 0.18
C LYS A 173 -26.23 4.16 -0.19
N ALA A 174 -26.31 3.83 -1.48
CA ALA A 174 -26.17 2.46 -1.96
C ALA A 174 -24.78 1.88 -1.64
N LYS A 175 -23.71 2.65 -1.89
CA LYS A 175 -22.34 2.23 -1.53
C LYS A 175 -22.16 2.04 -0.02
N GLU A 176 -22.66 2.97 0.79
CA GLU A 176 -22.59 2.85 2.25
C GLU A 176 -23.38 1.63 2.78
N GLU A 177 -24.45 1.22 2.11
CA GLU A 177 -25.20 0.01 2.45
C GLU A 177 -24.46 -1.27 2.02
N GLU A 178 -23.88 -1.28 0.81
CA GLU A 178 -23.04 -2.38 0.32
C GLU A 178 -21.82 -2.59 1.22
N GLU A 179 -21.09 -1.53 1.58
CA GLU A 179 -19.93 -1.60 2.48
C GLU A 179 -20.29 -2.16 3.86
N LYS A 180 -21.48 -1.84 4.40
CA LYS A 180 -21.96 -2.41 5.66
C LYS A 180 -22.23 -3.90 5.55
N ARG A 181 -22.87 -4.33 4.47
CA ARG A 181 -23.13 -5.76 4.22
C ARG A 181 -21.83 -6.52 4.07
N GLU A 182 -20.88 -5.99 3.30
CA GLU A 182 -19.55 -6.58 3.14
C GLU A 182 -18.80 -6.66 4.48
N TYR A 183 -18.92 -5.65 5.34
CA TYR A 183 -18.30 -5.66 6.67
C TYR A 183 -18.92 -6.71 7.61
N GLU A 184 -20.25 -6.86 7.58
CA GLU A 184 -20.95 -7.92 8.33
C GLU A 184 -20.55 -9.31 7.82
N GLU A 185 -20.46 -9.49 6.51
CA GLU A 185 -19.98 -10.73 5.90
C GLU A 185 -18.52 -11.01 6.26
N TYR A 186 -17.66 -9.98 6.25
CA TYR A 186 -16.27 -10.08 6.67
C TYR A 186 -16.15 -10.49 8.13
N LEU A 187 -16.94 -9.90 9.04
CA LEU A 187 -16.95 -10.29 10.45
C LEU A 187 -17.38 -11.74 10.62
N LYS A 188 -18.45 -12.16 9.94
CA LYS A 188 -18.92 -13.54 9.97
C LYS A 188 -17.88 -14.52 9.42
N LEU A 189 -17.19 -14.15 8.35
CA LEU A 189 -16.11 -14.96 7.77
C LEU A 189 -14.91 -15.00 8.71
N LYS A 190 -14.52 -13.87 9.31
CA LYS A 190 -13.45 -13.76 10.31
C LYS A 190 -13.72 -14.61 11.55
N GLU A 191 -14.97 -14.65 12.02
CA GLU A 191 -15.38 -15.52 13.13
C GLU A 191 -15.36 -17.00 12.73
N SER A 192 -15.71 -17.33 11.48
CA SER A 192 -15.60 -18.71 10.97
C SER A 192 -14.15 -19.16 10.74
N PHE A 193 -13.23 -18.21 10.52
CA PHE A 193 -11.79 -18.45 10.55
C PHE A 193 -11.34 -18.55 12.02
N VAL A 194 -11.65 -19.68 12.64
CA VAL A 194 -10.90 -20.13 13.81
C VAL A 194 -9.48 -20.41 13.33
N VAL A 195 -8.55 -19.54 13.68
CA VAL A 195 -7.12 -19.85 13.57
C VAL A 195 -6.89 -21.00 14.53
N GLU A 196 -6.86 -22.23 14.00
CA GLU A 196 -6.35 -23.38 14.73
C GLU A 196 -4.97 -22.98 15.21
N GLU A 197 -4.84 -22.84 16.53
CA GLU A 197 -3.59 -22.47 17.18
C GLU A 197 -2.56 -23.50 16.77
N GLU A 198 -1.65 -23.09 15.89
CA GLU A 198 -0.55 -23.89 15.40
C GLU A 198 0.32 -24.27 16.60
N GLY A 199 0.07 -25.45 17.16
CA GLY A 199 0.93 -26.16 18.11
C GLY A 199 1.62 -25.30 19.16
N VAL A 200 0.86 -24.63 20.04
CA VAL A 200 1.42 -24.27 21.35
C VAL A 200 1.66 -25.59 22.05
N GLU A 201 2.92 -25.98 22.16
CA GLU A 201 3.37 -26.99 23.11
C GLU A 201 2.85 -26.53 24.47
N GLU A 202 1.73 -27.13 24.89
CA GLU A 202 1.09 -26.84 26.17
C GLU A 202 2.19 -27.03 27.21
N SER A 203 2.68 -25.92 27.77
CA SER A 203 3.78 -25.97 28.72
C SER A 203 3.27 -26.78 29.90
N MET A 204 3.69 -28.04 29.96
CA MET A 204 3.31 -28.99 30.99
C MET A 204 3.40 -28.29 32.33
N THR A 205 2.40 -28.46 33.19
CA THR A 205 2.46 -27.88 34.54
C THR A 205 3.73 -28.37 35.24
N GLU A 206 4.26 -27.60 36.20
CA GLU A 206 5.50 -27.98 36.90
C GLU A 206 5.45 -29.38 37.52
N GLU A 207 4.26 -29.84 37.90
CA GLU A 207 4.02 -31.19 38.42
C GLU A 207 4.09 -32.26 37.32
N GLN A 208 3.51 -32.00 36.15
CA GLN A 208 3.55 -32.91 35.00
C GLN A 208 4.98 -33.06 34.47
N SER A 209 5.72 -31.96 34.37
CA SER A 209 7.14 -31.99 33.95
C SER A 209 8.02 -32.76 34.94
N ARG A 210 7.79 -32.63 36.25
CA ARG A 210 8.48 -33.44 37.26
C ARG A 210 8.15 -34.93 37.13
N SER A 211 6.87 -35.28 36.98
CA SER A 211 6.46 -36.67 36.79
C SER A 211 7.09 -37.29 35.55
N PHE A 212 7.09 -36.54 34.44
CA PHE A 212 7.69 -36.94 33.19
C PHE A 212 9.20 -37.20 33.31
N LEU A 213 9.94 -36.30 33.97
CA LEU A 213 11.38 -36.48 34.21
C LEU A 213 11.69 -37.70 35.07
N LEU A 214 10.83 -38.05 36.03
CA LEU A 214 11.03 -39.25 36.84
C LEU A 214 10.81 -40.53 36.03
N GLU A 215 9.76 -40.58 35.21
CA GLU A 215 9.50 -41.70 34.29
C GLU A 215 10.64 -41.86 33.29
N PHE A 216 11.12 -40.75 32.73
CA PHE A 216 12.29 -40.70 31.86
C PHE A 216 13.52 -41.34 32.52
N LEU A 217 13.84 -40.93 33.74
CA LEU A 217 14.98 -41.44 34.49
C LEU A 217 14.85 -42.93 34.83
N GLU A 218 13.64 -43.37 35.20
CA GLU A 218 13.37 -44.76 35.52
C GLU A 218 13.55 -45.66 34.29
N TYR A 219 13.01 -45.24 33.15
CA TYR A 219 13.17 -45.94 31.89
C TYR A 219 14.64 -46.07 31.49
N VAL A 220 15.40 -44.99 31.66
CA VAL A 220 16.83 -44.98 31.32
C VAL A 220 17.62 -45.94 32.20
N LYS A 221 17.37 -45.92 33.52
CA LYS A 221 18.04 -46.80 34.48
C LYS A 221 17.69 -48.27 34.27
N LYS A 222 16.45 -48.56 33.87
CA LYS A 222 15.97 -49.92 33.65
C LYS A 222 16.55 -50.56 32.39
N THR A 223 16.55 -49.84 31.27
CA THR A 223 16.91 -50.42 29.96
C THR A 223 18.42 -50.41 29.71
N LYS A 224 19.16 -49.50 30.36
CA LYS A 224 20.62 -49.31 30.35
C LYS A 224 21.27 -49.05 28.99
N VAL A 225 20.91 -49.80 27.95
CA VAL A 225 21.35 -49.62 26.57
C VAL A 225 20.16 -49.15 25.74
N ILE A 226 20.19 -47.89 25.29
CA ILE A 226 19.01 -47.21 24.75
C ILE A 226 19.34 -46.61 23.38
N GLN A 227 18.45 -46.79 22.41
CA GLN A 227 18.48 -46.00 21.18
C GLN A 227 17.73 -44.70 21.41
N LEU A 228 18.33 -43.57 21.02
CA LEU A 228 17.75 -42.25 21.27
C LEU A 228 16.42 -42.05 20.52
N GLU A 229 16.26 -42.71 19.37
CA GLU A 229 15.01 -42.75 18.61
C GLU A 229 13.90 -43.51 19.35
N ASP A 230 14.23 -44.67 19.93
CA ASP A 230 13.28 -45.47 20.72
C ASP A 230 12.84 -44.72 21.97
N LEU A 231 13.77 -44.06 22.65
CA LEU A 231 13.48 -43.24 23.83
C LEU A 231 12.52 -42.11 23.50
N ALA A 232 12.81 -41.38 22.43
CA ALA A 232 11.96 -40.30 21.94
C ALA A 232 10.55 -40.81 21.59
N SER A 233 10.48 -41.96 20.92
CA SER A 233 9.21 -42.60 20.55
C SER A 233 8.42 -43.08 21.78
N HIS A 234 9.09 -43.59 22.82
CA HIS A 234 8.43 -44.07 24.04
C HIS A 234 7.75 -42.94 24.81
N LEU A 235 8.35 -41.75 24.78
CA LEU A 235 7.94 -40.57 25.53
C LEU A 235 7.16 -39.55 24.68
N GLY A 236 6.99 -39.82 23.38
CA GLY A 236 6.33 -38.90 22.45
C GLY A 236 7.09 -37.61 22.17
N LEU A 237 8.41 -37.58 22.37
CA LEU A 237 9.26 -36.42 22.13
C LEU A 237 9.90 -36.47 20.74
N ARG A 238 10.37 -35.32 20.23
CA ARG A 238 11.31 -35.33 19.11
C ARG A 238 12.65 -35.90 19.57
N THR A 239 13.35 -36.58 18.68
CA THR A 239 14.66 -37.18 18.97
C THR A 239 15.67 -36.15 19.48
N GLN A 240 15.67 -34.94 18.92
CA GLN A 240 16.56 -33.86 19.37
C GLN A 240 16.23 -33.41 20.79
N ASP A 241 14.96 -33.34 21.16
CA ASP A 241 14.55 -32.94 22.51
C ASP A 241 14.96 -34.01 23.53
N ALA A 242 14.80 -35.30 23.18
CA ALA A 242 15.30 -36.40 24.01
C ALA A 242 16.84 -36.34 24.18
N ILE A 243 17.58 -36.01 23.13
CA ILE A 243 19.05 -35.83 23.19
C ILE A 243 19.41 -34.67 24.12
N ASN A 244 18.77 -33.52 23.96
CA ASN A 244 19.02 -32.33 24.77
C ASN A 244 18.75 -32.64 26.26
N ARG A 245 17.63 -33.30 26.57
CA ARG A 245 17.30 -33.70 27.95
C ARG A 245 18.35 -34.64 28.55
N ILE A 246 18.88 -35.60 27.79
CA ILE A 246 19.99 -36.45 28.28
C ILE A 246 21.24 -35.61 28.53
N GLN A 247 21.59 -34.71 27.63
CA GLN A 247 22.76 -33.86 27.78
C GLN A 247 22.65 -32.94 29.01
N ASP A 248 21.47 -32.37 29.26
CA ASP A 248 21.19 -31.59 30.46
C ASP A 248 21.35 -32.44 31.73
N LEU A 249 20.79 -33.65 31.75
CA LEU A 249 20.90 -34.57 32.90
C LEU A 249 22.32 -35.09 33.13
N LEU A 250 23.14 -35.19 32.07
CA LEU A 250 24.58 -35.50 32.15
C LEU A 250 25.36 -34.30 32.69
N ALA A 251 25.01 -33.08 32.29
CA ALA A 251 25.63 -31.84 32.78
C ALA A 251 25.33 -31.61 34.27
N ASP A 252 24.10 -31.91 34.69
CA ASP A 252 23.68 -31.88 36.10
C ASP A 252 24.29 -33.02 36.94
N GLY A 253 24.86 -34.04 36.29
CA GLY A 253 25.42 -35.22 36.94
C GLY A 253 24.39 -36.16 37.56
N THR A 254 23.09 -35.96 37.26
CA THR A 254 22.01 -36.84 37.71
C THR A 254 22.06 -38.18 36.97
N LEU A 255 22.43 -38.13 35.68
CA LEU A 255 22.74 -39.29 34.87
C LEU A 255 24.24 -39.35 34.58
N THR A 256 24.75 -40.57 34.45
CA THR A 256 26.11 -40.86 34.02
C THR A 256 26.06 -41.88 32.90
N GLY A 257 26.78 -41.63 31.81
CA GLY A 257 26.72 -42.49 30.64
C GLY A 257 27.52 -41.95 29.48
N VAL A 258 27.49 -42.69 28.38
CA VAL A 258 28.21 -42.34 27.14
C VAL A 258 27.23 -42.37 25.97
N ILE A 259 27.33 -41.36 25.11
CA ILE A 259 26.58 -41.27 23.85
C ILE A 259 27.52 -41.67 22.72
N ASP A 260 27.08 -42.63 21.90
CA ASP A 260 27.76 -43.04 20.67
C ASP A 260 27.40 -42.08 19.52
N ASP A 261 28.29 -41.94 18.54
CA ASP A 261 28.08 -41.09 17.36
C ASP A 261 26.87 -41.51 16.51
N ARG A 262 26.42 -42.75 16.69
CA ARG A 262 25.25 -43.38 16.05
C ARG A 262 23.92 -43.14 16.76
N GLY A 263 23.87 -42.34 17.82
CA GLY A 263 22.63 -42.07 18.55
C GLY A 263 22.22 -43.19 19.52
N LYS A 264 23.21 -43.89 20.09
CA LYS A 264 23.02 -44.88 21.14
C LYS A 264 23.52 -44.34 22.47
N PHE A 265 22.70 -44.43 23.52
CA PHE A 265 23.07 -44.06 24.87
C PHE A 265 23.31 -45.31 25.72
N ILE A 266 24.41 -45.34 26.45
CA ILE A 266 24.70 -46.37 27.44
C ILE A 266 24.76 -45.71 28.81
N TYR A 267 23.78 -46.04 29.65
CA TYR A 267 23.77 -45.65 31.05
C TYR A 267 24.81 -46.50 31.82
N ILE A 268 25.65 -45.82 32.60
CA ILE A 268 26.68 -46.43 33.42
C ILE A 268 26.43 -45.96 34.84
N THR A 269 26.33 -46.88 35.81
CA THR A 269 26.11 -46.46 37.19
C THR A 269 27.35 -45.74 37.74
N PRO A 270 27.20 -44.83 38.72
CA PRO A 270 28.34 -44.19 39.36
C PRO A 270 29.34 -45.20 39.95
N GLU A 271 28.84 -46.34 40.42
CA GLU A 271 29.66 -47.45 40.94
C GLU A 271 30.51 -48.11 39.84
N GLU A 272 29.90 -48.39 38.69
CA GLU A 272 30.61 -48.95 37.52
C GLU A 272 31.66 -47.97 36.99
N MET A 273 31.30 -46.68 36.91
CA MET A 273 32.23 -45.62 36.54
C MET A 273 33.43 -45.55 37.51
N ALA A 274 33.16 -45.67 38.81
CA ALA A 274 34.21 -45.70 39.83
C ALA A 274 35.10 -46.94 39.71
N ALA A 275 34.53 -48.12 39.43
CA ALA A 275 35.28 -49.36 39.23
C ALA A 275 36.21 -49.27 38.01
N VAL A 276 35.74 -48.70 36.91
CA VAL A 276 36.58 -48.42 35.72
C VAL A 276 37.67 -47.40 36.05
N ALA A 277 37.36 -46.34 36.79
CA ALA A 277 38.36 -45.35 37.21
C ALA A 277 39.44 -45.96 38.14
N GLN A 278 39.05 -46.87 39.05
CA GLN A 278 40.00 -47.60 39.90
C GLN A 278 40.91 -48.52 39.09
N PHE A 279 40.35 -49.25 38.11
CA PHE A 279 41.13 -50.09 37.21
C PHE A 279 42.20 -49.29 36.45
N ILE A 280 41.83 -48.13 35.91
CA ILE A 280 42.77 -47.24 35.21
C ILE A 280 43.85 -46.72 36.18
N LYS A 281 43.46 -46.28 37.38
CA LYS A 281 44.42 -45.77 38.39
C LYS A 281 45.42 -46.83 38.86
N GLN A 282 44.99 -48.08 39.04
CA GLN A 282 45.85 -49.17 39.49
C GLN A 282 46.85 -49.61 38.42
N ARG A 283 46.42 -49.68 37.15
CA ARG A 283 47.29 -50.07 36.02
C ARG A 283 48.16 -48.93 35.51
N GLY A 284 47.73 -47.67 35.69
CA GLY A 284 48.39 -46.48 35.16
C GLY A 284 48.22 -46.34 33.65
N ARG A 285 49.03 -47.08 32.87
CA ARG A 285 48.92 -47.10 31.40
C ARG A 285 48.08 -48.30 30.97
N VAL A 286 46.95 -48.03 30.32
CA VAL A 286 46.00 -49.06 29.86
C VAL A 286 45.81 -48.92 28.35
N SER A 287 45.92 -50.02 27.62
CA SER A 287 45.57 -50.05 26.19
C SER A 287 44.05 -50.11 26.01
N ILE A 288 43.53 -49.59 24.90
CA ILE A 288 42.08 -49.62 24.61
C ILE A 288 41.54 -51.07 24.61
N ALA A 289 42.34 -52.01 24.12
CA ALA A 289 41.98 -53.43 24.10
C ALA A 289 41.83 -54.03 25.51
N GLU A 290 42.77 -53.71 26.41
CA GLU A 290 42.68 -54.13 27.82
C GLU A 290 41.51 -53.48 28.55
N LEU A 291 41.27 -52.20 28.29
CA LEU A 291 40.13 -51.50 28.87
C LEU A 291 38.82 -52.13 28.39
N ALA A 292 38.68 -52.42 27.10
CA ALA A 292 37.50 -53.09 26.57
C ALA A 292 37.26 -54.48 27.19
N GLN A 293 38.32 -55.27 27.37
CA GLN A 293 38.23 -56.57 28.05
C GLN A 293 37.81 -56.43 29.51
N ALA A 294 38.40 -55.48 30.24
CA ALA A 294 38.04 -55.21 31.62
C ALA A 294 36.62 -54.63 31.75
N SER A 295 36.22 -53.74 30.84
CA SER A 295 34.88 -53.13 30.81
C SER A 295 33.77 -54.17 30.67
N ASN A 296 33.99 -55.26 29.94
CA ASN A 296 33.01 -56.35 29.85
C ASN A 296 32.76 -57.06 31.19
N SER A 297 33.71 -57.00 32.13
CA SER A 297 33.56 -57.54 33.49
C SER A 297 33.11 -56.49 34.50
N LEU A 298 33.42 -55.22 34.26
CA LEU A 298 33.13 -54.10 35.17
C LEU A 298 31.75 -53.46 34.93
N ILE A 299 31.20 -53.59 33.72
CA ILE A 299 29.91 -52.99 33.35
C ILE A 299 28.92 -54.11 33.02
N ASN A 300 27.85 -54.23 33.81
CA ASN A 300 26.81 -55.21 33.55
C ASN A 300 25.71 -54.61 32.67
N LEU A 301 25.69 -54.92 31.37
CA LEU A 301 24.71 -54.38 30.43
C LEU A 301 23.34 -55.09 30.47
N GLN A 302 23.19 -56.16 31.25
CA GLN A 302 21.92 -56.86 31.37
C GLN A 302 21.00 -56.10 32.33
N PRO A 303 19.77 -55.73 31.90
CA PRO A 303 18.77 -55.19 32.83
C PRO A 303 18.43 -56.28 33.86
N ASP A 304 18.11 -55.90 35.10
CA ASP A 304 17.81 -56.83 36.18
C ASP A 304 16.64 -57.78 35.83
N SER A 305 16.92 -58.87 35.15
CA SER A 305 16.02 -60.02 34.96
C SER A 305 16.00 -60.91 36.21
N ARG A 306 16.47 -60.40 37.35
CA ARG A 306 16.68 -61.15 38.60
C ARG A 306 15.46 -61.19 39.51
N ALA A 307 14.29 -60.80 39.00
CA ALA A 307 12.99 -61.08 39.61
C ALA A 307 12.36 -62.40 39.07
N ALA A 308 13.17 -63.34 38.59
CA ALA A 308 12.70 -64.70 38.31
C ALA A 308 12.51 -65.47 39.63
N ALA A 309 11.24 -65.67 39.96
CA ALA A 309 10.61 -66.46 41.01
C ALA A 309 11.50 -67.36 41.91
N PRO A 310 11.26 -67.38 43.25
CA PRO A 310 11.79 -68.45 44.08
C PRO A 310 11.13 -69.77 43.64
N THR A 311 11.91 -70.64 43.00
CA THR A 311 11.61 -72.07 42.94
C THR A 311 11.57 -72.60 44.37
N VAL A 312 10.35 -72.71 44.90
CA VAL A 312 10.07 -73.46 46.12
C VAL A 312 10.31 -74.92 45.79
N ALA A 313 11.34 -75.50 46.40
CA ALA A 313 11.60 -76.93 46.43
C ALA A 313 10.75 -77.59 47.53
#